data_AF-A0A3G1KW87-F1
#
_entry.id   AF-A0A3G1KW87-F1
#
_cell.length_a   1.000
_cell.length_b   1.000
_cell.length_c   1.000
_cell.angle_alpha   90.00
_cell.angle_beta   90.00
_cell.angle_gamma   90.00
#
_symmetry.space_group_name_H-M   'P 1'
#
loop_
_entity.id
_entity.type
_entity.pdbx_description
1 polymer ?
#
loop_
_entity_poly.entity_id
_entity_poly.type
_entity_poly.pdbx_seq_one_letter_code
_entity_poly.pdbx_strand_id
1 'polypeptide(L)'
;MSNKGKVLSILGIGLIVCAVTWVAFLVGYTNEQKDTLDYVALTFVLIAEVVLFSGLILILHYQDKMSKVLVTGGLISTLLLYWAGATIISLLSKTLFENNMGGFVTTQVFLCAVAAIILISLSVFASSMKVKDNRIINSGVILQESENRLFLLKTDTQYDDFAECLNKLYEELKFSDKTMSLASKEQEINTNIIELCHELKTNKNNISKQEIDAKVNDIILLIKGRNMSVKQAKQGGF
;
A
#
# COMPACT_ATOMS: atom_id res chain seq x y z
N MET A 1 2.47 -8.93 -19.92
CA MET A 1 3.68 -8.13 -20.26
C MET A 1 4.59 -8.05 -19.05
N SER A 2 5.87 -8.41 -19.19
CA SER A 2 6.90 -8.21 -18.15
C SER A 2 7.02 -6.72 -17.77
N ASN A 3 7.36 -6.41 -16.51
CA ASN A 3 7.63 -5.04 -16.05
C ASN A 3 8.63 -4.30 -16.96
N LYS A 4 9.61 -5.02 -17.53
CA LYS A 4 10.56 -4.47 -18.52
C LYS A 4 9.87 -3.93 -19.77
N GLY A 5 8.88 -4.65 -20.30
CA GLY A 5 8.14 -4.24 -21.50
C GLY A 5 7.27 -3.00 -21.27
N LYS A 6 6.71 -2.86 -20.07
CA LYS A 6 5.94 -1.66 -19.67
C LYS A 6 6.85 -0.43 -19.54
N VAL A 7 8.01 -0.56 -18.89
CA VAL A 7 9.01 0.53 -18.80
C VAL A 7 9.46 0.97 -20.19
N LEU A 8 9.78 0.02 -21.08
CA LEU A 8 10.17 0.33 -22.46
C LEU A 8 9.07 1.08 -23.22
N SER A 9 7.81 0.70 -23.01
CA SER A 9 6.66 1.37 -23.62
C SER A 9 6.50 2.81 -23.12
N ILE A 10 6.64 3.04 -21.81
CA ILE A 10 6.57 4.38 -21.21
C ILE A 10 7.71 5.27 -21.73
N LEU A 11 8.93 4.74 -21.82
CA LEU A 11 10.06 5.48 -22.40
C LEU A 11 9.85 5.81 -23.87
N GLY A 12 9.35 4.86 -24.67
CA GLY A 12 9.05 5.09 -26.08
C GLY A 12 8.00 6.16 -26.29
N ILE A 13 6.90 6.10 -25.54
CA ILE A 13 5.84 7.14 -25.56
C ILE A 13 6.42 8.48 -25.12
N GLY A 14 7.22 8.51 -24.04
CA GLY A 14 7.81 9.75 -23.54
C GLY A 14 8.73 10.43 -24.54
N LEU A 15 9.56 9.66 -25.23
CA LEU A 15 10.44 10.18 -26.28
C LEU A 15 9.63 10.77 -27.45
N ILE A 16 8.55 10.10 -27.86
CA ILE A 16 7.65 10.61 -28.90
C ILE A 16 7.02 11.94 -28.47
N VAL A 17 6.52 12.02 -27.23
CA VAL A 17 5.91 13.26 -26.71
C VAL A 17 6.93 14.40 -26.70
N CYS A 18 8.13 14.21 -26.15
CA CYS A 18 9.18 15.23 -26.16
C CYS A 18 9.56 15.67 -27.58
N ALA A 19 9.64 14.73 -28.52
CA ALA A 19 9.94 15.02 -29.92
C ALA A 19 8.82 15.85 -30.57
N VAL A 20 7.56 15.52 -30.31
CA VAL A 20 6.39 16.29 -30.79
C VAL A 20 6.40 17.70 -30.21
N THR A 21 6.65 17.85 -28.91
CA THR A 21 6.75 19.17 -28.25
C THR A 21 7.86 20.03 -28.86
N TRP A 22 9.02 19.41 -29.14
CA TRP A 22 10.14 20.08 -29.80
C TRP A 22 9.79 20.52 -31.23
N VAL A 23 9.21 19.63 -32.03
CA VAL A 23 8.79 19.94 -33.41
C VAL A 23 7.70 21.01 -33.42
N ALA A 24 6.72 20.93 -32.53
CA ALA A 24 5.66 21.92 -32.39
C ALA A 24 6.22 23.31 -32.07
N PHE A 25 7.23 23.41 -31.21
CA PHE A 25 7.92 24.67 -30.93
C PHE A 25 8.71 25.20 -32.12
N LEU A 26 9.35 24.32 -32.90
CA LEU A 26 10.10 24.71 -34.09
C LEU A 26 9.20 25.19 -35.23
N VAL A 27 8.12 24.46 -35.51
CA VAL A 27 7.22 24.67 -36.65
C VAL A 27 6.11 25.68 -36.36
N GLY A 28 5.61 25.75 -35.12
CA GLY A 28 4.46 26.59 -34.76
C GLY A 28 4.73 28.10 -34.75
N TYR A 29 6.01 28.51 -34.66
CA TYR A 29 6.42 29.91 -34.62
C TYR A 29 7.27 30.26 -35.85
N THR A 30 6.66 30.31 -37.02
CA THR A 30 7.33 30.70 -38.28
C THR A 30 7.28 32.20 -38.58
N ASN A 31 6.43 32.97 -37.89
CA ASN A 31 6.15 34.37 -38.28
C ASN A 31 6.62 35.44 -37.27
N GLU A 32 7.14 35.07 -36.10
CA GLU A 32 7.68 36.01 -35.10
C GLU A 32 9.08 35.59 -34.64
N GLN A 33 9.93 36.57 -34.31
CA GLN A 33 11.22 36.30 -33.67
C GLN A 33 10.97 35.68 -32.29
N LYS A 34 11.59 34.53 -32.02
CA LYS A 34 11.51 33.82 -30.75
C LYS A 34 12.27 34.62 -29.69
N ASP A 35 11.57 34.99 -28.62
CA ASP A 35 12.18 35.72 -27.52
C ASP A 35 12.77 34.74 -26.49
N THR A 36 13.61 35.24 -25.60
CA THR A 36 14.24 34.48 -24.51
C THR A 36 13.18 33.79 -23.63
N LEU A 37 12.03 34.45 -23.41
CA LEU A 37 10.91 33.89 -22.66
C LEU A 37 10.37 32.60 -23.29
N ASP A 38 10.31 32.51 -24.62
CA ASP A 38 9.79 31.34 -25.35
C ASP A 38 10.67 30.11 -25.14
N TYR A 39 12.00 30.31 -25.15
CA TYR A 39 12.97 29.23 -24.87
C TYR A 39 12.93 28.77 -23.41
N VAL A 40 12.75 29.71 -22.47
CA VAL A 40 12.59 29.36 -21.05
C VAL A 40 11.28 28.59 -20.84
N ALA A 41 10.19 29.01 -21.46
CA ALA A 41 8.91 28.32 -21.39
C ALA A 41 8.99 26.89 -21.94
N LEU A 42 9.64 26.69 -23.10
CA LEU A 42 9.91 25.37 -23.65
C LEU A 42 10.69 24.49 -22.67
N THR A 43 11.74 25.04 -22.05
CA THR A 43 12.59 24.31 -21.10
C THR A 43 11.77 23.78 -19.91
N PHE A 44 10.86 24.59 -19.37
CA PHE A 44 9.96 24.15 -18.29
C PHE A 44 8.98 23.07 -18.73
N VAL A 45 8.46 23.12 -19.96
CA VAL A 45 7.60 22.06 -20.50
C VAL A 45 8.38 20.75 -20.62
N LEU A 46 9.59 20.78 -21.17
CA LEU A 46 10.44 19.59 -21.29
C LEU A 46 10.81 19.01 -19.93
N ILE A 47 11.12 19.87 -18.94
CA ILE A 47 11.36 19.42 -17.56
C ILE A 47 10.10 18.75 -17.00
N ALA A 48 8.92 19.33 -17.21
CA ALA A 48 7.67 18.75 -16.73
C ALA A 48 7.36 17.39 -17.37
N GLU A 49 7.65 17.23 -18.67
CA GLU A 49 7.56 15.95 -19.37
C GLU A 49 8.52 14.92 -18.78
N VAL A 50 9.79 15.28 -18.58
CA VAL A 50 10.78 14.38 -17.96
C VAL A 50 10.34 13.97 -16.56
N VAL A 51 9.83 14.91 -15.75
CA VAL A 51 9.31 14.61 -14.40
C VAL A 51 8.09 13.67 -14.47
N LEU A 52 7.17 13.89 -15.41
CA LEU A 52 6.02 13.01 -15.62
C LEU A 52 6.46 11.57 -15.96
N PHE A 53 7.29 11.40 -16.98
CA PHE A 53 7.70 10.06 -17.43
C PHE A 53 8.63 9.35 -16.44
N SER A 54 9.59 10.07 -15.84
CA SER A 54 10.43 9.50 -14.77
C SER A 54 9.60 9.12 -13.54
N GLY A 55 8.63 9.95 -13.15
CA GLY A 55 7.67 9.66 -12.09
C GLY A 55 6.84 8.40 -12.36
N LEU A 56 6.31 8.25 -13.58
CA LEU A 56 5.56 7.05 -13.98
C LEU A 56 6.44 5.78 -13.94
N ILE A 57 7.70 5.87 -14.36
CA ILE A 57 8.65 4.75 -14.30
C ILE A 57 8.93 4.37 -12.83
N LEU A 58 9.15 5.36 -11.97
CA LEU A 58 9.34 5.12 -10.53
C LEU A 58 8.11 4.43 -9.92
N ILE A 59 6.90 4.94 -10.19
CA ILE A 59 5.66 4.35 -9.70
C ILE A 59 5.53 2.89 -10.15
N LEU A 60 5.84 2.59 -11.41
CA LEU A 60 5.79 1.23 -11.93
C LEU A 60 6.83 0.33 -11.26
N HIS A 61 8.04 0.84 -11.00
CA HIS A 61 9.10 0.10 -10.31
C HIS A 61 8.75 -0.18 -8.84
N TYR A 62 8.05 0.74 -8.18
CA TYR A 62 7.61 0.62 -6.80
C TYR A 62 6.21 0.00 -6.63
N GLN A 63 5.53 -0.37 -7.73
CA GLN A 63 4.16 -0.89 -7.70
C GLN A 63 4.03 -2.18 -6.88
N ASP A 64 5.02 -3.08 -6.97
CA ASP A 64 5.05 -4.31 -6.15
C ASP A 64 5.23 -4.02 -4.64
N LYS A 65 5.64 -2.80 -4.29
CA LYS A 65 5.91 -2.36 -2.92
C LYS A 65 4.83 -1.44 -2.35
N MET A 66 3.95 -0.85 -3.16
CA MET A 66 2.87 0.07 -2.73
C MET A 66 1.49 -0.58 -2.91
N SER A 67 0.85 -0.97 -1.80
CA SER A 67 -0.33 -1.87 -1.82
C SER A 67 -1.68 -1.22 -2.19
N LYS A 68 -1.75 0.02 -2.67
CA LYS A 68 -3.06 0.69 -2.85
C LYS A 68 -3.20 1.40 -4.19
N VAL A 69 -4.13 0.91 -4.99
CA VAL A 69 -4.65 1.53 -6.23
C VAL A 69 -4.95 3.01 -6.02
N LEU A 70 -5.46 3.40 -4.85
CA LEU A 70 -5.80 4.79 -4.51
C LEU A 70 -4.55 5.69 -4.40
N VAL A 71 -3.46 5.20 -3.80
CA VAL A 71 -2.20 5.94 -3.70
C VAL A 71 -1.56 6.07 -5.08
N THR A 72 -1.51 4.99 -5.84
CA THR A 72 -0.96 4.99 -7.20
C THR A 72 -1.74 5.95 -8.11
N GLY A 73 -3.07 5.93 -8.03
CA GLY A 73 -3.93 6.87 -8.74
C GLY A 73 -3.70 8.33 -8.33
N GLY A 74 -3.52 8.58 -7.03
CA GLY A 74 -3.15 9.90 -6.51
C GLY A 74 -1.84 10.42 -7.08
N LEU A 75 -0.77 9.62 -7.05
CA LEU A 75 0.54 10.00 -7.58
C LEU A 75 0.50 10.28 -9.09
N ILE A 76 -0.18 9.43 -9.87
CA ILE A 76 -0.34 9.62 -11.32
C ILE A 76 -1.12 10.90 -11.61
N SER A 77 -2.22 11.13 -10.88
CA SER A 77 -3.06 12.32 -11.03
C SER A 77 -2.28 13.60 -10.73
N THR A 78 -1.50 13.64 -9.64
CA THR A 78 -0.67 14.79 -9.29
C THR A 78 0.38 15.09 -10.35
N LEU A 79 1.06 14.06 -10.90
CA LEU A 79 2.03 14.25 -11.98
C LEU A 79 1.38 14.79 -13.25
N LEU A 80 0.20 14.28 -13.62
CA LEU A 80 -0.54 14.77 -14.80
C LEU A 80 -1.02 16.20 -14.62
N LEU A 81 -1.54 16.56 -13.44
CA LEU A 81 -1.95 17.94 -13.12
C LEU A 81 -0.78 18.91 -13.16
N TYR A 82 0.38 18.51 -12.64
CA TYR A 82 1.60 19.30 -12.72
C TYR A 82 2.03 19.52 -14.18
N TRP A 83 2.10 18.46 -14.98
CA TRP A 83 2.48 18.56 -16.40
C TRP A 83 1.50 19.43 -17.19
N ALA A 84 0.20 19.22 -17.02
CA ALA A 84 -0.83 20.01 -17.69
C ALA A 84 -0.77 21.49 -17.27
N GLY A 85 -0.63 21.76 -15.96
CA GLY A 85 -0.48 23.11 -15.43
C GLY A 85 0.75 23.83 -15.97
N ALA A 86 1.91 23.17 -15.92
CA ALA A 86 3.17 23.72 -16.44
C ALA A 86 3.06 24.03 -17.95
N THR A 87 2.43 23.12 -18.72
CA THR A 87 2.20 23.31 -20.16
C THR A 87 1.26 24.47 -20.44
N ILE A 88 0.12 24.57 -19.74
CA ILE A 88 -0.84 25.67 -19.91
C ILE A 88 -0.20 27.01 -19.56
N ILE A 89 0.52 27.11 -18.44
CA ILE A 89 1.19 28.35 -18.03
C ILE A 89 2.28 28.73 -19.04
N SER A 90 3.04 27.76 -19.57
CA SER A 90 4.02 28.00 -20.62
C SER A 90 3.40 28.46 -21.94
N LEU A 91 2.23 27.91 -22.33
CA LEU A 91 1.49 28.35 -23.52
C LEU A 91 0.95 29.78 -23.38
N LEU A 92 0.52 30.16 -22.17
CA LEU A 92 0.00 31.50 -21.87
C LEU A 92 1.09 32.51 -21.47
N SER A 93 2.36 32.12 -21.55
CA SER A 93 3.49 32.91 -21.06
C SER A 93 3.56 34.31 -21.68
N LYS A 94 3.41 34.42 -23.01
CA LYS A 94 3.40 35.70 -23.73
C LYS A 94 2.26 36.62 -23.28
N THR A 95 1.07 36.09 -23.02
CA THR A 95 -0.11 36.89 -22.65
C THR A 95 -0.08 37.32 -21.18
N LEU A 96 0.42 36.46 -20.28
CA LEU A 96 0.35 36.67 -18.83
C LEU A 96 1.62 37.30 -18.24
N PHE A 97 2.77 37.13 -18.89
CA PHE A 97 4.08 37.51 -18.35
C PHE A 97 4.91 38.34 -19.32
N GLU A 98 4.25 39.10 -20.21
CA GLU A 98 4.91 40.03 -21.12
C GLU A 98 5.86 40.95 -20.33
N ASN A 99 7.16 40.91 -20.66
CA ASN A 99 8.24 41.63 -19.96
C ASN A 99 8.51 41.26 -18.49
N ASN A 100 7.86 40.23 -17.93
CA ASN A 100 8.07 39.80 -16.54
C ASN A 100 8.55 38.34 -16.44
N MET A 101 9.76 38.09 -16.95
CA MET A 101 10.41 36.77 -16.89
C MET A 101 10.55 36.24 -15.45
N GLY A 102 10.84 37.12 -14.49
CA GLY A 102 10.96 36.75 -13.07
C GLY A 102 9.66 36.20 -12.50
N GLY A 103 8.52 36.82 -12.85
CA GLY A 103 7.19 36.33 -12.49
C GLY A 103 6.92 34.93 -13.04
N PHE A 104 7.21 34.71 -14.33
CA PHE A 104 7.01 33.41 -14.98
C PHE A 104 7.81 32.28 -14.29
N VAL A 105 9.11 32.50 -14.07
CA VAL A 105 9.98 31.52 -13.41
C VAL A 105 9.49 31.25 -11.99
N THR A 106 9.11 32.29 -11.25
CA THR A 106 8.60 32.14 -9.89
C THR A 106 7.32 31.31 -9.86
N THR A 107 6.39 31.53 -10.79
CA THR A 107 5.15 30.74 -10.90
C THR A 107 5.43 29.27 -11.22
N GLN A 108 6.35 28.98 -12.14
CA GLN A 108 6.71 27.60 -12.49
C GLN A 108 7.38 26.87 -11.32
N VAL A 109 8.31 27.55 -10.63
CA VAL A 109 8.96 27.01 -9.42
C VAL A 109 7.94 26.77 -8.31
N PHE A 110 7.00 27.69 -8.12
CA PHE A 110 5.92 27.52 -7.14
C PHE A 110 5.03 26.32 -7.47
N LEU A 111 4.62 26.15 -8.74
CA LEU A 111 3.84 25.00 -9.18
C LEU A 111 4.59 23.67 -8.91
N CYS A 112 5.88 23.64 -9.22
CA CYS A 112 6.75 22.49 -8.94
C CYS A 112 6.83 22.19 -7.43
N ALA A 113 6.99 23.22 -6.60
CA ALA A 113 7.03 23.06 -5.14
C ALA A 113 5.72 22.49 -4.58
N VAL A 114 4.56 22.98 -5.04
CA VAL A 114 3.25 22.46 -4.63
C VAL A 114 3.10 20.99 -5.03
N ALA A 115 3.45 20.64 -6.26
CA ALA A 115 3.40 19.25 -6.72
C ALA A 115 4.32 18.34 -5.89
N ALA A 116 5.54 18.80 -5.59
CA ALA A 116 6.48 18.05 -4.76
C ALA A 116 5.95 17.80 -3.34
N ILE A 117 5.35 18.81 -2.70
CA ILE A 117 4.73 18.65 -1.37
C ILE A 117 3.64 17.58 -1.41
N ILE A 118 2.74 17.64 -2.40
CA ILE A 118 1.65 16.66 -2.54
C ILE A 118 2.21 15.25 -2.75
N LEU A 119 3.21 15.09 -3.61
CA LEU A 119 3.85 13.79 -3.88
C LEU A 119 4.53 13.22 -2.62
N ILE A 120 5.22 14.05 -1.84
CA ILE A 120 5.85 13.63 -0.58
C ILE A 120 4.78 13.20 0.42
N SER A 121 3.71 13.99 0.60
CA SER A 121 2.60 13.67 1.49
C SER A 121 1.93 12.35 1.13
N LEU A 122 1.63 12.13 -0.16
CA LEU A 122 1.07 10.87 -0.66
C LEU A 122 2.02 9.69 -0.43
N SER A 123 3.33 9.89 -0.60
CA SER A 123 4.34 8.85 -0.39
C SER A 123 4.45 8.43 1.08
N VAL A 124 4.41 9.40 2.01
CA VAL A 124 4.39 9.13 3.46
C VAL A 124 3.10 8.42 3.88
N PHE A 125 1.97 8.82 3.30
CA PHE A 125 0.69 8.16 3.55
C PHE A 125 0.71 6.70 3.05
N ALA A 126 1.30 6.46 1.88
CA ALA A 126 1.46 5.13 1.29
C ALA A 126 2.26 4.17 2.16
N SER A 127 3.42 4.62 2.67
CA SER A 127 4.29 3.80 3.51
C SER A 127 3.60 3.45 4.84
N SER A 128 2.88 4.41 5.42
CA SER A 128 2.11 4.21 6.66
C SER A 128 0.97 3.20 6.49
N MET A 129 0.28 3.24 5.35
CA MET A 129 -0.79 2.29 5.02
C MET A 129 -0.25 0.86 4.83
N LYS A 130 0.91 0.70 4.19
CA LYS A 130 1.53 -0.62 4.01
C LYS A 130 1.82 -1.32 5.33
N VAL A 131 2.33 -0.59 6.32
CA VAL A 131 2.61 -1.15 7.66
C VAL A 131 1.33 -1.67 8.30
N LYS A 132 0.22 -0.93 8.16
CA LYS A 132 -1.09 -1.36 8.67
C LYS A 132 -1.62 -2.59 7.93
N ASP A 133 -1.56 -2.61 6.59
CA ASP A 133 -2.01 -3.74 5.80
C ASP A 133 -1.20 -5.01 6.08
N ASN A 134 0.13 -4.91 6.14
CA ASN A 134 0.99 -6.06 6.44
C ASN A 134 0.72 -6.64 7.84
N ARG A 135 0.44 -5.79 8.83
CA ARG A 135 0.03 -6.26 10.16
C ARG A 135 -1.28 -7.03 10.10
N ILE A 136 -2.28 -6.52 9.39
CA ILE A 136 -3.58 -7.20 9.20
C ILE A 136 -3.41 -8.54 8.47
N ILE A 137 -2.64 -8.57 7.38
CA ILE A 137 -2.37 -9.79 6.62
C ILE A 137 -1.66 -10.81 7.50
N ASN A 138 -0.60 -10.42 8.20
CA ASN A 138 0.18 -11.33 9.04
C ASN A 138 -0.66 -11.90 10.20
N SER A 139 -1.50 -11.06 10.81
CA SER A 139 -2.47 -11.48 11.83
C SER A 139 -3.52 -12.47 11.32
N GLY A 140 -4.06 -12.22 10.12
CA GLY A 140 -4.97 -13.17 9.47
C GLY A 140 -4.29 -14.51 9.22
N VAL A 141 -3.02 -14.51 8.79
CA VAL A 141 -2.22 -15.71 8.57
C VAL A 141 -2.01 -16.50 9.87
N ILE A 142 -1.61 -15.84 10.97
CA ILE A 142 -1.38 -16.50 12.27
C ILE A 142 -2.65 -17.19 12.78
N LEU A 143 -3.79 -16.52 12.72
CA LEU A 143 -5.07 -17.09 13.16
C LEU A 143 -5.53 -18.23 12.25
N GLN A 144 -5.29 -18.13 10.94
CA GLN A 144 -5.61 -19.20 10.00
C GLN A 144 -4.69 -20.42 10.17
N GLU A 145 -3.41 -20.22 10.47
CA GLU A 145 -2.49 -21.30 10.79
C GLU A 145 -2.91 -22.01 12.09
N SER A 146 -3.28 -21.24 13.11
CA SER A 146 -3.85 -21.74 14.37
C SER A 146 -5.13 -22.57 14.14
N GLU A 147 -6.02 -22.09 13.27
CA GLU A 147 -7.25 -22.81 12.88
C GLU A 147 -6.93 -24.13 12.19
N ASN A 148 -5.99 -24.14 11.25
CA ASN A 148 -5.56 -25.36 10.56
C ASN A 148 -4.97 -26.39 11.53
N ARG A 149 -4.16 -25.95 12.51
CA ARG A 149 -3.59 -26.82 13.54
C ARG A 149 -4.70 -27.47 14.39
N LEU A 150 -5.68 -26.71 14.83
CA LEU A 150 -6.82 -27.21 15.59
C LEU A 150 -7.71 -28.14 14.77
N PHE A 151 -7.91 -27.83 13.49
CA PHE A 151 -8.65 -28.72 12.58
C PHE A 151 -7.98 -30.09 12.45
N LEU A 152 -6.65 -30.13 12.32
CA LEU A 152 -5.90 -31.38 12.29
C LEU A 152 -6.02 -32.14 13.61
N LEU A 153 -5.91 -31.45 14.76
CA LEU A 153 -6.05 -32.08 16.07
C LEU A 153 -7.45 -32.69 16.29
N LYS A 154 -8.53 -31.97 15.94
CA LYS A 154 -9.89 -32.45 16.18
C LYS A 154 -10.34 -33.57 15.23
N THR A 155 -9.64 -33.77 14.12
CA THR A 155 -9.97 -34.80 13.11
C THR A 155 -9.09 -36.04 13.23
N ASP A 156 -8.05 -35.99 14.06
CA ASP A 156 -7.18 -37.12 14.34
C ASP A 156 -7.84 -38.03 15.38
N THR A 157 -8.14 -39.27 14.97
CA THR A 157 -8.76 -40.31 15.80
C THR A 157 -7.94 -40.65 17.04
N GLN A 158 -6.65 -40.27 17.07
CA GLN A 158 -5.80 -40.47 18.24
C GLN A 158 -6.20 -39.59 19.43
N TYR A 159 -7.04 -38.57 19.22
CA TYR A 159 -7.45 -37.60 20.24
C TYR A 159 -8.97 -37.57 20.46
N ASP A 160 -9.67 -38.66 20.13
CA ASP A 160 -11.13 -38.76 20.25
C ASP A 160 -11.63 -38.46 21.68
N ASP A 161 -10.84 -38.82 22.71
CA ASP A 161 -11.16 -38.54 24.12
C ASP A 161 -11.27 -37.03 24.43
N PHE A 162 -10.64 -36.20 23.61
CA PHE A 162 -10.61 -34.73 23.67
C PHE A 162 -11.39 -34.05 22.53
N ALA A 163 -12.09 -34.81 21.69
CA ALA A 163 -12.72 -34.27 20.48
C ALA A 163 -13.72 -33.14 20.79
N GLU A 164 -14.49 -33.26 21.88
CA GLU A 164 -15.47 -32.25 22.28
C GLU A 164 -14.81 -30.90 22.63
N CYS A 165 -13.77 -30.90 23.46
CA CYS A 165 -13.10 -29.66 23.87
C CYS A 165 -12.29 -29.04 22.72
N LEU A 166 -11.64 -29.87 21.90
CA LEU A 166 -10.94 -29.40 20.69
C LEU A 166 -11.91 -28.82 19.65
N ASN A 167 -13.09 -29.41 19.47
CA ASN A 167 -14.11 -28.90 18.56
C ASN A 167 -14.65 -27.55 19.03
N LYS A 168 -14.89 -27.40 20.34
CA LYS A 168 -15.28 -26.12 20.94
C LYS A 168 -14.24 -25.02 20.70
N LEU A 169 -12.96 -25.34 20.92
CA LEU A 169 -11.86 -24.41 20.69
C LEU A 169 -11.74 -24.02 19.20
N TYR A 170 -11.87 -24.99 18.31
CA TYR A 170 -11.86 -24.77 16.87
C TYR A 170 -12.98 -23.82 16.42
N GLU A 171 -14.22 -24.05 16.84
CA GLU A 171 -15.36 -23.19 16.45
C GLU A 171 -15.22 -21.76 16.99
N GLU A 172 -14.74 -21.59 18.23
CA GLU A 172 -14.46 -20.25 18.80
C GLU A 172 -13.40 -19.48 17.98
N LEU A 173 -12.37 -20.17 17.47
CA LEU A 173 -11.35 -19.55 16.64
C LEU A 173 -11.85 -19.29 15.20
N LYS A 174 -12.60 -20.22 14.62
CA LYS A 174 -13.16 -20.14 13.26
C LYS A 174 -14.08 -18.94 13.10
N PHE A 175 -14.93 -18.68 14.10
CA PHE A 175 -15.83 -17.53 14.11
C PHE A 175 -15.18 -16.26 14.68
N SER A 176 -13.88 -16.27 14.94
CA SER A 176 -13.15 -15.06 15.34
C SER A 176 -13.00 -14.09 14.17
N ASP A 177 -13.08 -12.80 14.47
CA ASP A 177 -13.04 -11.75 13.47
C ASP A 177 -11.61 -11.49 12.97
N LYS A 178 -11.25 -11.96 11.78
CA LYS A 178 -9.88 -11.83 11.23
C LYS A 178 -9.58 -10.47 10.58
N THR A 179 -10.51 -9.50 10.65
CA THR A 179 -10.38 -8.23 9.91
C THR A 179 -9.54 -7.17 10.62
N MET A 180 -9.11 -7.42 11.86
CA MET A 180 -8.31 -6.51 12.67
C MET A 180 -7.14 -7.26 13.31
N SER A 181 -5.97 -6.62 13.32
CA SER A 181 -4.74 -7.14 13.91
C SER A 181 -4.59 -6.71 15.36
N LEU A 182 -4.40 -7.69 16.24
CA LEU A 182 -3.94 -7.50 17.62
C LEU A 182 -2.72 -8.42 17.85
N ALA A 183 -1.60 -8.06 17.20
CA ALA A 183 -0.44 -8.93 17.04
C ALA A 183 0.03 -9.62 18.33
N SER A 184 0.05 -8.92 19.47
CA SER A 184 0.43 -9.52 20.76
C SER A 184 -0.51 -10.64 21.19
N LYS A 185 -1.83 -10.41 21.15
CA LYS A 185 -2.85 -11.40 21.52
C LYS A 185 -2.89 -12.57 20.57
N GLU A 186 -2.70 -12.33 19.27
CA GLU A 186 -2.71 -13.39 18.25
C GLU A 186 -1.48 -14.27 18.35
N GLN A 187 -0.33 -13.69 18.65
CA GLN A 187 0.90 -14.45 18.91
C GLN A 187 0.77 -15.28 20.20
N GLU A 188 0.16 -14.73 21.26
CA GLU A 188 -0.14 -15.45 22.49
C GLU A 188 -1.09 -16.64 22.25
N ILE A 189 -2.17 -16.45 21.50
CA ILE A 189 -3.10 -17.53 21.11
C ILE A 189 -2.36 -18.62 20.33
N ASN A 190 -1.56 -18.24 19.33
CA ASN A 190 -0.82 -19.20 18.51
C ASN A 190 0.21 -19.99 19.34
N THR A 191 0.96 -19.33 20.23
CA THR A 191 1.90 -19.99 21.13
C THR A 191 1.20 -21.04 21.99
N ASN A 192 0.07 -20.69 22.63
CA ASN A 192 -0.66 -21.64 23.47
C ASN A 192 -1.24 -22.81 22.66
N ILE A 193 -1.69 -22.58 21.42
CA ILE A 193 -2.16 -23.65 20.53
C ILE A 193 -0.99 -24.56 20.12
N ILE A 194 0.19 -24.02 19.82
CA ILE A 194 1.40 -24.80 19.52
C ILE A 194 1.79 -25.66 20.72
N GLU A 195 1.77 -25.09 21.92
CA GLU A 195 2.07 -25.83 23.15
C GLU A 195 1.05 -26.93 23.41
N LEU A 196 -0.25 -26.67 23.21
CA LEU A 196 -1.30 -27.69 23.29
C LEU A 196 -1.05 -28.82 22.29
N CYS A 197 -0.70 -28.49 21.04
CA CYS A 197 -0.34 -29.49 20.02
C CYS A 197 0.86 -30.34 20.46
N HIS A 198 1.85 -29.73 21.09
CA HIS A 198 3.05 -30.42 21.55
C HIS A 198 2.76 -31.35 22.72
N GLU A 199 1.98 -30.90 23.70
CA GLU A 199 1.58 -31.71 24.86
C GLU A 199 0.77 -32.94 24.46
N LEU A 200 -0.21 -32.78 23.56
CA LEU A 200 -1.00 -33.91 23.04
C LEU A 200 -0.17 -34.93 22.26
N LYS A 201 0.91 -34.49 21.59
CA LYS A 201 1.82 -35.40 20.86
C LYS A 201 2.81 -36.10 21.77
N THR A 202 3.35 -35.41 22.77
CA THR A 202 4.49 -35.89 23.57
C THR A 202 4.05 -36.69 24.80
N ASN A 203 2.91 -36.36 25.41
CA ASN A 203 2.48 -36.95 26.69
C ASN A 203 1.18 -37.75 26.58
N LYS A 204 0.96 -38.42 25.45
CA LYS A 204 -0.28 -39.12 25.07
C LYS A 204 -0.88 -40.05 26.14
N ASN A 205 -0.06 -40.61 27.02
CA ASN A 205 -0.49 -41.57 28.06
C ASN A 205 -0.48 -41.03 29.50
N ASN A 206 -0.08 -39.77 29.72
CA ASN A 206 0.17 -39.23 31.07
C ASN A 206 -0.59 -37.92 31.37
N ILE A 207 -1.28 -37.34 30.39
CA ILE A 207 -2.05 -36.11 30.62
C ILE A 207 -3.50 -36.47 30.96
N SER A 208 -3.99 -35.90 32.06
CA SER A 208 -5.39 -36.05 32.43
C SER A 208 -6.30 -35.22 31.52
N LYS A 209 -7.51 -35.70 31.28
CA LYS A 209 -8.54 -34.95 30.53
C LYS A 209 -8.82 -33.57 31.15
N GLN A 210 -8.75 -33.45 32.46
CA GLN A 210 -8.93 -32.17 33.16
C GLN A 210 -7.84 -31.15 32.83
N GLU A 211 -6.59 -31.57 32.68
CA GLU A 211 -5.48 -30.66 32.32
C GLU A 211 -5.63 -30.12 30.90
N ILE A 212 -6.00 -30.98 29.94
CA ILE A 212 -6.29 -30.54 28.56
C ILE A 212 -7.50 -29.60 28.54
N ASP A 213 -8.58 -29.94 29.25
CA ASP A 213 -9.78 -29.09 29.30
C ASP A 213 -9.48 -27.72 29.92
N ALA A 214 -8.65 -27.66 30.97
CA ALA A 214 -8.21 -26.40 31.56
C ALA A 214 -7.46 -25.55 30.53
N LYS A 215 -6.46 -26.12 29.86
CA LYS A 215 -5.66 -25.42 28.85
C LYS A 215 -6.49 -24.97 27.66
N VAL A 216 -7.43 -25.80 27.20
CA VAL A 216 -8.39 -25.43 26.16
C VAL A 216 -9.24 -24.23 26.59
N ASN A 217 -9.75 -24.23 27.83
CA ASN A 217 -10.54 -23.12 28.34
C ASN A 217 -9.71 -21.83 28.46
N ASP A 218 -8.43 -21.91 28.85
CA ASP A 218 -7.53 -20.76 28.87
C ASP A 218 -7.35 -20.16 27.47
N ILE A 219 -7.15 -20.99 26.45
CA ILE A 219 -7.07 -20.52 25.06
C ILE A 219 -8.39 -19.90 24.61
N ILE A 220 -9.54 -20.48 24.99
CA ILE A 220 -10.86 -19.90 24.70
C ILE A 220 -11.00 -18.52 25.35
N LEU A 221 -10.51 -18.34 26.58
CA LEU A 221 -10.51 -17.03 27.24
C LEU A 221 -9.64 -16.02 26.50
N LEU A 222 -8.47 -16.42 26.01
CA LEU A 222 -7.61 -15.58 25.18
C LEU A 222 -8.32 -15.16 23.89
N ILE A 223 -8.97 -16.09 23.19
CA ILE A 223 -9.75 -15.82 21.96
C ILE A 223 -10.90 -14.84 22.26
N LYS A 224 -11.66 -15.06 23.34
CA LYS A 224 -12.75 -14.16 23.76
C LYS A 224 -12.25 -12.78 24.13
N GLY A 225 -11.16 -12.69 24.89
CA GLY A 225 -10.53 -11.43 25.25
C GLY A 225 -10.01 -10.67 24.03
N ARG A 226 -9.51 -11.38 23.02
CA ARG A 226 -9.11 -10.81 21.73
C ARG A 226 -10.32 -10.31 20.94
N ASN A 227 -11.39 -11.11 20.82
CA ASN A 227 -12.63 -10.72 20.14
C ASN A 227 -13.30 -9.50 20.78
N MET A 228 -13.28 -9.40 22.12
CA MET A 228 -13.77 -8.23 22.84
C MET A 228 -12.95 -6.97 22.50
N SER A 229 -11.62 -7.06 22.47
CA SER A 229 -10.76 -5.94 22.07
C SER A 229 -10.98 -5.52 20.62
N VAL A 230 -11.18 -6.48 19.69
CA VAL A 230 -11.54 -6.15 18.30
C VAL A 230 -12.87 -5.41 18.23
N LYS A 231 -13.88 -5.88 18.98
CA LYS A 231 -15.20 -5.23 19.05
C LYS A 231 -15.10 -3.80 19.60
N GLN A 232 -14.34 -3.60 20.68
CA GLN A 232 -14.09 -2.27 21.26
C GLN A 232 -13.38 -1.34 20.27
N ALA A 233 -12.34 -1.83 19.60
CA ALA A 233 -11.61 -1.04 18.61
C ALA A 233 -12.48 -0.65 17.41
N LYS A 234 -13.40 -1.52 16.96
CA LYS A 234 -14.37 -1.22 15.89
C LYS A 234 -15.43 -0.20 16.28
N GLN A 235 -15.76 -0.10 17.57
CA GLN A 235 -16.73 0.87 18.08
C GLN A 235 -16.15 2.28 18.27
N GLY A 236 -14.92 2.53 17.78
CA GLY A 236 -14.25 3.82 17.91
C GLY A 236 -13.60 4.00 19.28
N GLY A 237 -12.94 2.95 19.79
CA GLY A 237 -12.17 3.02 21.03
C GLY A 237 -11.31 4.28 21.07
N PHE A 238 -11.57 5.12 22.08
CA PHE A 238 -10.84 6.34 22.40
C PHE A 238 -9.34 6.09 22.56
#